data_AF-A0A2P4QMY4-F1
#
_entry.id   AF-A0A2P4QMY4-F1
#
_cell.length_a   1.000
_cell.length_b   1.000
_cell.length_c   1.000
_cell.angle_alpha   90.00
_cell.angle_beta   90.00
_cell.angle_gamma   90.00
#
_symmetry.space_group_name_H-M   'P 1'
#
loop_
_entity.id
_entity.type
_entity.pdbx_description
1 polymer ?
#
loop_
_entity_poly.entity_id
_entity_poly.type
_entity_poly.pdbx_seq_one_letter_code
_entity_poly.pdbx_strand_id
1 'polypeptide(L)'
;MAMNPSFNKWVKESPTLSSMCTLFSAIDIQILNTLSSDLFGLIIFSAPFTQRSKKIMLWGVFIIIFVEDIPQIIIQGLYYNSVITYDLIPSLVLASGGLVIANKLVLRSYHALL
;
A
#
# COMPACT_ATOMS: atom_id res chain seq x y z
N MET A 1 -6.02 22.50 11.52
CA MET A 1 -4.96 22.68 12.54
C MET A 1 -4.45 21.29 12.92
N ALA A 2 -3.19 20.94 12.64
CA ALA A 2 -2.68 19.59 12.90
C ALA A 2 -2.68 19.32 14.42
N MET A 3 -3.51 18.36 14.85
CA MET A 3 -3.73 18.02 16.26
C MET A 3 -2.57 17.20 16.87
N ASN A 4 -1.57 16.84 16.05
CA ASN A 4 -0.36 16.12 16.46
C ASN A 4 0.89 16.99 16.22
N PRO A 5 1.49 17.57 17.29
CA PRO A 5 2.67 18.44 17.17
C PRO A 5 3.90 17.70 16.62
N SER A 6 4.07 16.41 16.93
CA SER A 6 5.18 15.60 16.43
C SER A 6 5.08 15.37 14.92
N PHE A 7 3.88 15.13 14.41
CA PHE A 7 3.66 14.99 12.97
C PHE A 7 3.91 16.30 12.23
N ASN A 8 3.46 17.44 12.79
CA ASN A 8 3.72 18.76 12.21
C ASN A 8 5.23 19.09 12.16
N LYS A 9 5.98 18.69 13.18
CA LYS A 9 7.45 18.82 13.19
C LYS A 9 8.07 17.97 12.09
N TRP A 10 7.69 16.70 11.98
CA TRP A 10 8.19 15.79 10.95
C TRP A 10 7.91 16.29 9.51
N VAL A 11 6.69 16.79 9.24
CA VAL A 11 6.34 17.36 7.92
C VAL A 11 7.22 18.57 7.58
N LYS A 12 7.53 19.42 8.58
CA LYS A 12 8.40 20.59 8.38
C LYS A 12 9.87 20.21 8.17
N GLU A 13 10.34 19.13 8.79
CA GLU A 13 11.71 18.63 8.62
C GLU A 13 11.92 17.98 7.24
N SER A 14 10.87 17.47 6.60
CA SER A 14 10.95 16.80 5.30
C SER A 14 9.75 17.11 4.39
N PRO A 15 9.59 18.36 3.93
CA PRO A 15 8.42 18.79 3.15
C PRO A 15 8.32 18.09 1.80
N THR A 16 9.44 17.88 1.10
CA THR A 16 9.48 17.19 -0.20
C THR A 16 9.06 15.73 -0.09
N LEU A 17 9.50 15.04 0.98
CA LEU A 17 9.13 13.65 1.20
C LEU A 17 7.64 13.53 1.58
N SER A 18 7.14 14.45 2.41
CA SER A 18 5.71 14.52 2.74
C SER A 18 4.85 14.77 1.51
N SER A 19 5.25 15.67 0.60
CA SER A 19 4.49 15.94 -0.62
C SER A 19 4.51 14.75 -1.58
N MET A 20 5.66 14.13 -1.79
CA MET A 20 5.78 12.93 -2.63
C MET A 20 4.96 11.78 -2.04
N CYS A 21 5.07 11.56 -0.73
CA CYS A 21 4.26 10.55 -0.05
C CYS A 21 2.77 10.84 -0.19
N THR A 22 2.34 12.10 -0.17
CA THR A 22 0.92 12.45 -0.34
C THR A 22 0.45 12.08 -1.75
N LEU A 23 1.20 12.47 -2.78
CA LEU A 23 0.89 12.14 -4.18
C LEU A 23 0.87 10.62 -4.39
N PHE A 24 1.89 9.91 -3.94
CA PHE A 24 1.96 8.48 -4.11
C PHE A 24 0.94 7.72 -3.25
N SER A 25 0.59 8.23 -2.06
CA SER A 25 -0.44 7.63 -1.22
C SER A 25 -1.85 7.72 -1.80
N ALA A 26 -2.08 8.69 -2.69
CA ALA A 26 -3.32 8.78 -3.45
C ALA A 26 -3.43 7.67 -4.50
N ILE A 27 -2.29 7.12 -4.95
CA ILE A 27 -2.20 6.00 -5.89
C ILE A 27 -2.21 4.68 -5.11
N ASP A 28 -1.33 4.54 -4.11
CA ASP A 28 -1.24 3.36 -3.26
C ASP A 28 -1.10 3.77 -1.79
N ILE A 29 -2.15 3.50 -1.02
CA ILE A 29 -2.22 3.83 0.41
C ILE A 29 -1.14 3.12 1.24
N GLN A 30 -0.52 2.05 0.74
CA GLN A 30 0.56 1.33 1.43
C GLN A 30 1.80 2.18 1.63
N ILE A 31 2.01 3.19 0.81
CA ILE A 31 3.15 4.10 0.93
C ILE A 31 3.12 4.85 2.27
N LEU A 32 1.91 5.10 2.81
CA LEU A 32 1.77 5.65 4.16
C LEU A 32 2.21 4.64 5.24
N ASN A 33 2.01 3.34 5.04
CA ASN A 33 2.50 2.33 5.99
C ASN A 33 4.04 2.28 5.97
N THR A 34 4.64 2.35 4.78
CA THR A 34 6.10 2.42 4.61
C THR A 34 6.71 3.66 5.28
N LEU A 35 5.97 4.78 5.26
CA LEU A 35 6.38 6.02 5.92
C LEU A 35 6.40 5.93 7.45
N SER A 36 5.77 4.92 8.04
CA SER A 36 5.64 4.74 9.49
C SER A 36 6.26 3.44 10.00
N SER A 37 6.99 2.72 9.13
CA SER A 37 7.57 1.40 9.42
C SER A 37 9.07 1.47 9.70
N ASP A 38 9.64 2.65 9.89
CA ASP A 38 11.07 2.89 10.11
C ASP A 38 11.91 2.20 9.04
N LEU A 39 11.53 2.42 7.76
CA LEU A 39 12.12 1.71 6.63
C LEU A 39 13.65 1.87 6.63
N PHE A 40 14.37 0.74 6.71
CA PHE A 40 15.84 0.68 6.82
C PHE A 40 16.43 1.42 8.04
N GLY A 41 15.64 1.65 9.10
CA GLY A 41 16.08 2.39 10.29
C GLY A 41 16.26 3.90 10.04
N LEU A 42 15.75 4.41 8.92
CA LEU A 42 15.84 5.83 8.59
C LEU A 42 14.76 6.62 9.34
N ILE A 43 15.20 7.61 10.10
CA ILE A 43 14.32 8.50 10.89
C ILE A 43 13.28 9.20 10.00
N ILE A 44 13.64 9.45 8.74
CA ILE A 44 12.77 10.08 7.74
C ILE A 44 11.55 9.20 7.42
N PHE A 45 11.65 7.87 7.51
CA PHE A 45 10.55 6.91 7.32
C PHE A 45 9.90 6.46 8.65
N SER A 46 10.06 7.26 9.70
CA SER A 46 9.45 7.03 11.02
C SER A 46 8.41 8.11 11.34
N ALA A 47 7.45 8.29 10.43
CA ALA A 47 6.39 9.29 10.57
C ALA A 47 5.50 8.96 11.79
N PRO A 48 5.29 9.92 12.71
CA PRO A 48 4.59 9.69 13.96
C PRO A 48 3.07 9.74 13.76
N PHE A 49 2.51 8.70 13.15
CA PHE A 49 1.06 8.53 13.02
C PHE A 49 0.41 8.11 14.34
N THR A 50 -0.80 8.62 14.58
CA THR A 50 -1.61 8.20 15.72
C THR A 50 -2.11 6.76 15.53
N GLN A 51 -2.40 6.06 16.64
CA GLN A 51 -2.98 4.71 16.58
C GLN A 51 -4.29 4.66 15.79
N ARG A 52 -5.11 5.72 15.89
CA ARG A 52 -6.34 5.87 15.10
C ARG A 52 -6.05 5.93 13.60
N SER A 53 -5.04 6.71 13.20
CA SER A 53 -4.61 6.83 11.80
C SER A 53 -4.12 5.50 11.24
N LYS A 54 -3.30 4.76 12.01
CA LYS A 54 -2.82 3.42 11.61
C LYS A 54 -3.97 2.45 11.40
N LYS A 55 -4.99 2.47 12.27
CA LYS A 55 -6.20 1.65 12.12
C LYS A 55 -6.99 2.01 10.86
N ILE A 56 -7.16 3.29 10.56
CA ILE A 56 -7.85 3.76 9.35
C ILE A 56 -7.09 3.32 8.09
N MET A 57 -5.77 3.48 8.07
CA MET A 57 -4.91 3.03 6.97
C MET A 57 -5.01 1.52 6.73
N LEU A 58 -5.02 0.72 7.80
CA LEU A 58 -5.21 -0.74 7.71
C LEU A 58 -6.56 -1.13 7.08
N TRP A 59 -7.63 -0.43 7.46
CA TRP A 59 -8.96 -0.61 6.86
C TRP A 59 -8.98 -0.16 5.41
N GLY A 60 -8.34 0.95 5.07
CA GLY A 60 -8.22 1.44 3.69
C GLY A 60 -7.54 0.45 2.76
N VAL A 61 -6.42 -0.17 3.20
CA VAL A 61 -5.76 -1.25 2.46
C VAL A 61 -6.73 -2.43 2.23
N PHE A 62 -7.54 -2.78 3.23
CA PHE A 62 -8.51 -3.86 3.07
C PHE A 62 -9.54 -3.52 2.00
N ILE A 63 -10.09 -2.31 2.00
CA ILE A 63 -11.06 -1.85 1.00
C ILE A 63 -10.46 -1.88 -0.41
N ILE A 64 -9.23 -1.41 -0.60
CA ILE A 64 -8.55 -1.44 -1.92
C ILE A 64 -8.42 -2.88 -2.44
N ILE A 65 -8.08 -3.85 -1.59
CA ILE A 65 -8.01 -5.25 -2.00
C ILE A 65 -9.37 -5.73 -2.55
N PHE A 66 -10.48 -5.34 -1.91
CA PHE A 66 -11.81 -5.78 -2.35
C PHE A 66 -12.35 -5.04 -3.59
N VAL A 67 -11.98 -3.79 -3.79
CA VAL A 67 -12.51 -2.93 -4.87
C VAL A 67 -11.63 -2.93 -6.11
N GLU A 68 -10.32 -3.06 -5.94
CA GLU A 68 -9.34 -3.00 -7.02
C GLU A 68 -8.76 -4.40 -7.31
N ASP A 69 -8.08 -5.00 -6.32
CA ASP A 69 -7.31 -6.24 -6.53
C ASP A 69 -8.23 -7.42 -6.91
N ILE A 70 -9.34 -7.64 -6.20
CA ILE A 70 -10.28 -8.76 -6.47
C ILE A 70 -10.97 -8.61 -7.84
N PRO A 71 -11.61 -7.48 -8.17
CA PRO A 71 -12.25 -7.30 -9.48
C PRO A 71 -11.25 -7.38 -10.63
N GLN A 72 -10.04 -6.86 -10.45
CA GLN A 72 -8.98 -6.97 -11.46
C GLN A 72 -8.64 -8.43 -11.74
N ILE A 73 -8.45 -9.26 -10.72
CA ILE A 73 -8.18 -10.71 -10.89
C ILE A 73 -9.35 -11.40 -11.62
N ILE A 74 -10.60 -11.07 -11.27
CA ILE A 74 -11.78 -11.66 -11.91
C ILE A 74 -11.82 -11.30 -13.40
N ILE A 75 -11.64 -10.03 -13.74
CA ILE A 75 -11.65 -9.55 -15.13
C ILE A 75 -10.50 -10.18 -15.92
N GLN A 76 -9.30 -10.27 -15.34
CA GLN A 76 -8.16 -10.92 -15.98
C GLN A 76 -8.36 -12.42 -16.18
N GLY A 77 -8.97 -13.11 -15.22
CA GLY A 77 -9.29 -14.53 -15.34
C GLY A 77 -10.31 -14.79 -16.46
N LEU A 78 -11.35 -13.94 -16.55
CA LEU A 78 -12.34 -14.01 -17.64
C LEU A 78 -11.69 -13.73 -19.01
N TYR A 79 -10.80 -12.74 -19.09
CA TYR A 79 -10.06 -12.44 -20.31
C TYR A 79 -9.16 -13.60 -20.74
N TYR A 80 -8.37 -14.16 -19.82
CA TYR A 80 -7.51 -15.31 -20.08
C TYR A 80 -8.28 -16.54 -20.58
N ASN A 81 -9.48 -16.78 -20.06
CA ASN A 81 -10.33 -17.89 -20.49
C ASN A 81 -11.03 -17.64 -21.85
N SER A 82 -11.15 -16.37 -22.27
CA SER A 82 -11.87 -15.97 -23.49
C SER A 82 -10.94 -15.82 -24.70
N VAL A 83 -9.62 -15.68 -24.50
CA VAL A 83 -8.66 -15.49 -25.59
C VAL A 83 -7.86 -16.79 -25.81
N ILE A 84 -7.95 -17.35 -27.02
CA ILE A 84 -7.28 -18.60 -27.43
C ILE A 84 -5.75 -18.40 -27.63
N THR A 85 -5.31 -17.14 -27.74
CA THR A 85 -3.89 -16.76 -27.87
C THR A 85 -3.37 -16.21 -26.56
N TYR A 86 -2.45 -16.93 -25.92
CA TYR A 86 -1.80 -16.50 -24.69
C TYR A 86 -0.93 -15.26 -24.94
N ASP A 87 -1.46 -14.08 -24.61
CA ASP A 87 -0.71 -12.85 -24.72
C ASP A 87 0.18 -12.67 -23.47
N LEU A 88 1.44 -12.27 -23.68
CA LEU A 88 2.47 -12.16 -22.63
C LEU A 88 2.12 -11.09 -21.58
N ILE A 89 1.35 -10.08 -21.99
CA ILE A 89 1.02 -8.92 -21.15
C ILE A 89 -0.01 -9.30 -20.06
N PRO A 90 -1.18 -9.90 -20.35
CA PRO A 90 -2.13 -10.38 -19.34
C PRO A 90 -1.53 -11.33 -18.30
N SER A 91 -0.60 -12.20 -18.72
CA SER A 91 0.03 -13.20 -17.86
C SER A 91 1.05 -12.58 -16.91
N LEU A 92 1.86 -11.62 -17.38
CA LEU A 92 2.77 -10.84 -16.52
C LEU A 92 1.99 -10.01 -15.49
N VAL A 93 0.87 -9.39 -15.87
CA VAL A 93 0.05 -8.61 -14.95
C VAL A 93 -0.60 -9.50 -13.88
N LEU A 94 -1.02 -10.72 -14.23
CA LEU A 94 -1.54 -11.71 -13.27
C LEU A 94 -0.44 -12.16 -12.29
N ALA A 95 0.76 -12.45 -12.80
CA ALA A 95 1.89 -12.85 -11.98
C ALA A 95 2.33 -11.71 -11.03
N SER A 96 2.42 -10.47 -11.51
CA SER A 96 2.77 -9.32 -10.69
C SER A 96 1.70 -9.00 -9.65
N GLY A 97 0.42 -9.02 -10.03
CA GLY A 97 -0.70 -8.79 -9.10
C GLY A 97 -0.76 -9.85 -8.00
N GLY A 98 -0.62 -11.13 -8.37
CA GLY A 98 -0.55 -12.24 -7.42
C GLY A 98 0.64 -12.12 -6.46
N LEU A 99 1.81 -11.74 -6.97
CA LEU A 99 3.01 -11.54 -6.15
C LEU A 99 2.84 -10.38 -5.16
N VAL A 100 2.24 -9.27 -5.59
CA VAL A 100 1.94 -8.11 -4.73
C VAL A 100 0.98 -8.50 -3.60
N ILE A 101 -0.09 -9.23 -3.91
CA ILE A 101 -1.05 -9.70 -2.90
C ILE A 101 -0.41 -10.69 -1.94
N ALA A 102 0.40 -11.64 -2.43
CA ALA A 102 1.14 -12.58 -1.59
C ALA A 102 2.06 -11.85 -0.63
N ASN A 103 2.77 -10.81 -1.09
CA ASN A 103 3.66 -10.02 -0.26
C ASN A 103 2.88 -9.23 0.82
N LYS A 104 1.73 -8.64 0.46
CA LYS A 104 0.81 -8.00 1.43
C LYS A 104 0.34 -8.98 2.50
N LEU A 105 0.04 -10.22 2.10
CA LEU A 105 -0.50 -11.25 2.99
C LEU A 105 0.57 -11.75 3.97
N VAL A 106 1.78 -12.07 3.48
CA VAL A 106 2.93 -12.48 4.31
C VAL A 106 3.29 -11.40 5.32
N LEU A 107 3.36 -10.14 4.90
CA LEU A 107 3.68 -9.02 5.78
C LEU A 107 2.63 -8.85 6.90
N ARG A 108 1.34 -9.02 6.58
CA ARG A 108 0.27 -8.99 7.59
C ARG A 108 0.26 -10.21 8.50
N SER A 109 0.54 -11.40 7.99
CA SER A 109 0.67 -12.62 8.79
C SER A 109 1.81 -12.51 9.79
N TYR A 110 2.94 -11.96 9.36
CA TYR A 110 4.10 -11.73 10.22
C TYR A 110 3.77 -10.79 11.38
N HIS A 111 3.05 -9.71 11.11
CA HIS A 111 2.63 -8.74 12.14
C HIS A 111 1.50 -9.28 13.05
N ALA A 112 0.81 -10.35 12.67
CA ALA A 112 -0.24 -10.98 13.50
C ALA A 112 0.30 -12.10 14.41
N LEU A 113 1.48 -12.64 14.11
CA LEU A 113 2.14 -13.71 14.87
C LEU A 113 3.14 -13.19 15.93
N LEU A 114 3.46 -11.90 15.91
CA LEU A 114 4.38 -11.19 16.81
C LEU A 114 3.62 -10.15 17.61
#